data_AF-A0A7K1GCD7-F1
#
_entry.id   AF-A0A7K1GCD7-F1
#
_cell.length_a   1.000
_cell.length_b   1.000
_cell.length_c   1.000
_cell.angle_alpha   90.00
_cell.angle_beta   90.00
_cell.angle_gamma   90.00
#
_symmetry.space_group_name_H-M   'P 1'
#
loop_
_entity.id
_entity.type
_entity.pdbx_description
1 polymer ?
#
loop_
_entity_poly.entity_id
_entity_poly.type
_entity_poly.pdbx_seq_one_letter_code
_entity_poly.pdbx_strand_id
1 'polypeptide(L)'
;MKTLVLKITAPICLLLLTASCETELLDTNNLSADAKVAVAAKHASPGPYTFNGAVYDISAAPDGSIMVGVNGAEGRTLEVIKNGQVSTMATVNTSTDIQGVASIGSGNAFVTSAGSDLALDGALYKVSNGTYRMVADLAAFERNNDPDAFFGIQWKDQLCEAIDGFSAGPQNNPYKVASSGNTAYIADAAGNTVLSSSNKGDIDWLAILTPPIDDNGEFLIRWNAGEEGEIDCYAQPVPTSVAIDTDDNIYIGELTGALGPQDGVFPIGKSRIWKIKSGENNVVLDQRTSSQDYELLIDGLTSVIDIEIGPDGMLYVVELDENSWMSLLGIPGLTPIGGTISRYHLDGTFDAAITGLSLPGAITFDKNGQAWVLENLSSVRMLDFDVEAL
;
A
#
# COMPACT_ATOMS: atom_id res chain seq x y z
N MET A 1 -68.57 16.10 -49.59
CA MET A 1 -67.84 15.38 -48.52
C MET A 1 -67.75 16.31 -47.30
N LYS A 2 -67.97 15.74 -46.11
CA LYS A 2 -68.21 16.31 -44.77
C LYS A 2 -67.24 17.46 -44.36
N THR A 3 -67.73 18.60 -43.86
CA THR A 3 -67.95 19.00 -42.42
C THR A 3 -66.64 19.38 -41.70
N LEU A 4 -66.28 20.66 -41.49
CA LEU A 4 -66.69 21.65 -40.46
C LEU A 4 -65.96 21.49 -39.09
N VAL A 5 -65.50 22.65 -38.58
CA VAL A 5 -65.19 23.07 -37.18
C VAL A 5 -64.00 22.42 -36.40
N LEU A 6 -63.29 23.03 -35.42
CA LEU A 6 -63.32 24.31 -34.67
C LEU A 6 -62.06 24.40 -33.74
N LYS A 7 -61.49 25.62 -33.51
CA LYS A 7 -60.88 26.17 -32.26
C LYS A 7 -59.64 25.42 -31.64
N ILE A 8 -58.70 25.96 -30.85
CA ILE A 8 -58.61 27.16 -29.98
C ILE A 8 -57.14 27.33 -29.47
N THR A 9 -56.77 28.57 -29.14
CA THR A 9 -55.72 29.07 -28.19
C THR A 9 -54.20 28.88 -28.43
N ALA A 10 -53.54 30.04 -28.42
CA ALA A 10 -52.13 30.34 -28.15
C ALA A 10 -51.74 30.12 -26.65
N PRO A 11 -50.61 30.66 -26.16
CA PRO A 11 -49.19 30.39 -26.44
C PRO A 11 -48.50 29.81 -25.18
N ILE A 12 -47.44 29.00 -25.30
CA ILE A 12 -46.62 28.68 -24.11
C ILE A 12 -45.14 28.90 -24.44
N CYS A 13 -44.70 30.06 -23.96
CA CYS A 13 -43.32 30.43 -23.70
C CYS A 13 -42.72 29.38 -22.74
N LEU A 14 -41.83 28.53 -23.23
CA LEU A 14 -41.09 27.61 -22.36
C LEU A 14 -39.85 28.35 -21.85
N LEU A 15 -39.97 28.92 -20.65
CA LEU A 15 -38.84 29.39 -19.86
C LEU A 15 -37.88 28.22 -19.63
N LEU A 16 -36.63 28.40 -20.06
CA LEU A 16 -35.49 27.63 -19.60
C LEU A 16 -35.24 27.99 -18.13
N LEU A 17 -35.69 27.12 -17.21
CA LEU A 17 -35.23 27.13 -15.83
C LEU A 17 -33.94 26.33 -15.76
N THR A 18 -32.81 27.05 -15.77
CA THR A 18 -31.55 26.53 -15.26
C THR A 18 -31.68 26.42 -13.74
N ALA A 19 -31.93 25.20 -13.24
CA ALA A 19 -31.73 24.91 -11.83
C ALA A 19 -30.22 24.87 -11.58
N SER A 20 -29.65 26.03 -11.28
CA SER A 20 -28.34 26.14 -10.62
C SER A 20 -28.50 25.50 -9.24
N CYS A 21 -27.84 24.36 -9.02
CA CYS A 21 -27.64 23.85 -7.67
C CYS A 21 -26.44 24.61 -7.10
N GLU A 22 -26.67 25.83 -6.63
CA GLU A 22 -25.70 26.50 -5.75
C GLU A 22 -25.67 25.68 -4.46
N THR A 23 -24.55 25.01 -4.20
CA THR A 23 -24.22 24.55 -2.85
C THR A 23 -24.02 25.79 -2.00
N GLU A 24 -25.06 26.18 -1.25
CA GLU A 24 -24.90 27.13 -0.16
C GLU A 24 -23.90 26.53 0.84
N LEU A 25 -22.70 27.12 0.91
CA LEU A 25 -21.80 26.94 2.03
C LEU A 25 -22.54 27.42 3.28
N LEU A 26 -22.88 26.48 4.17
CA LEU A 26 -23.46 26.79 5.47
C LEU A 26 -22.50 27.69 6.25
N ASP A 27 -22.88 28.96 6.46
CA ASP A 27 -22.19 29.88 7.34
C ASP A 27 -22.34 29.41 8.79
N THR A 28 -21.36 28.65 9.26
CA THR A 28 -21.33 28.04 10.59
C THR A 28 -21.26 29.08 11.72
N ASN A 29 -20.99 30.35 11.41
CA ASN A 29 -20.85 31.40 12.42
C ASN A 29 -22.19 31.77 13.07
N ASN A 30 -23.33 31.55 12.40
CA ASN A 30 -24.67 31.89 12.88
C ASN A 30 -25.51 30.72 13.40
N LEU A 31 -24.92 29.53 13.56
CA LEU A 31 -25.62 28.37 14.14
C LEU A 31 -25.81 28.55 15.66
N SER A 32 -26.98 28.15 16.16
CA SER A 32 -27.22 28.03 17.61
C SER A 32 -26.24 27.04 18.23
N ALA A 33 -25.95 27.17 19.52
CA ALA A 33 -25.05 26.23 20.22
C ALA A 33 -25.48 24.77 20.04
N ASP A 34 -26.79 24.49 20.09
CA ASP A 34 -27.34 23.14 19.87
C ASP A 34 -27.17 22.66 18.42
N ALA A 35 -27.25 23.55 17.43
CA ALA A 35 -27.02 23.21 16.02
C ALA A 35 -25.52 23.01 15.74
N LYS A 36 -24.63 23.76 16.39
CA LYS A 36 -23.17 23.54 16.34
C LYS A 36 -22.81 22.20 16.97
N VAL A 37 -23.43 21.84 18.09
CA VAL A 37 -23.25 20.53 18.73
C VAL A 37 -23.83 19.40 17.88
N ALA A 38 -24.96 19.59 17.20
CA ALA A 38 -25.54 18.58 16.31
C ALA A 38 -24.74 18.38 15.01
N VAL A 39 -24.15 19.45 14.46
CA VAL A 39 -23.21 19.36 13.32
C VAL A 39 -21.90 18.71 13.77
N ALA A 40 -21.33 19.11 14.90
CA ALA A 40 -20.15 18.47 15.49
C ALA A 40 -20.39 17.00 15.86
N ALA A 41 -21.61 16.62 16.28
CA ALA A 41 -21.98 15.23 16.55
C ALA A 41 -22.24 14.41 15.27
N LYS A 42 -22.58 15.06 14.15
CA LYS A 42 -22.66 14.42 12.82
C LYS A 42 -21.28 14.23 12.18
N HIS A 43 -20.30 15.05 12.57
CA HIS A 43 -18.89 14.98 12.16
C HIS A 43 -17.98 14.36 13.22
N ALA A 44 -18.53 13.86 14.33
CA ALA A 44 -17.76 13.11 15.30
C ALA A 44 -17.33 11.82 14.61
N SER A 45 -16.06 11.75 14.21
CA SER A 45 -15.43 10.54 13.71
C SER A 45 -15.76 9.42 14.70
N PRO A 46 -16.50 8.35 14.32
CA PRO A 46 -16.56 7.15 15.13
C PRO A 46 -15.16 6.82 15.60
N GLY A 47 -15.02 6.58 16.91
CA GLY A 47 -13.74 6.17 17.49
C GLY A 47 -13.16 4.95 16.75
N PRO A 48 -11.89 4.61 17.01
CA PRO A 48 -11.21 3.56 16.26
C PRO A 48 -11.98 2.23 16.28
N TYR A 49 -11.99 1.55 15.13
CA TYR A 49 -12.41 0.16 15.01
C TYR A 49 -11.25 -0.74 15.42
N THR A 50 -11.43 -1.55 16.45
CA THR A 50 -10.41 -2.50 16.91
C THR A 50 -10.74 -3.91 16.46
N PHE A 51 -9.73 -4.63 15.98
CA PHE A 51 -9.84 -5.98 15.47
C PHE A 51 -9.19 -6.99 16.40
N ASN A 52 -9.74 -8.21 16.43
CA ASN A 52 -9.22 -9.31 17.25
C ASN A 52 -8.18 -10.13 16.47
N GLY A 53 -7.01 -9.53 16.24
CA GLY A 53 -5.94 -10.10 15.45
C GLY A 53 -5.01 -9.02 14.93
N ALA A 54 -3.88 -9.43 14.35
CA ALA A 54 -3.00 -8.51 13.64
C ALA A 54 -3.65 -8.12 12.30
N VAL A 55 -3.55 -6.86 11.93
CA VAL A 55 -3.95 -6.29 10.65
C VAL A 55 -2.71 -5.69 10.05
N TYR A 56 -2.44 -6.03 8.80
CA TYR A 56 -1.30 -5.50 8.05
C TYR A 56 -1.71 -4.57 6.92
N ASP A 57 -2.96 -4.69 6.41
CA ASP A 57 -3.42 -3.83 5.33
C ASP A 57 -4.94 -3.58 5.36
N ILE A 58 -5.33 -2.44 4.78
CA ILE A 58 -6.70 -1.99 4.60
C ILE A 58 -6.90 -1.46 3.18
N SER A 59 -8.12 -1.56 2.66
CA SER A 59 -8.43 -1.04 1.33
C SER A 59 -9.86 -0.54 1.24
N ALA A 60 -10.03 0.67 0.72
CA ALA A 60 -11.35 1.23 0.47
C ALA A 60 -12.00 0.59 -0.77
N ALA A 61 -13.27 0.24 -0.63
CA ALA A 61 -14.09 -0.24 -1.73
C ALA A 61 -14.97 0.87 -2.32
N PRO A 62 -15.37 0.78 -3.61
CA PRO A 62 -16.17 1.83 -4.27
C PRO A 62 -17.54 2.13 -3.64
N ASP A 63 -18.07 1.24 -2.80
CA ASP A 63 -19.32 1.50 -2.07
C ASP A 63 -19.12 2.35 -0.79
N GLY A 64 -17.87 2.68 -0.46
CA GLY A 64 -17.46 3.43 0.72
C GLY A 64 -17.21 2.55 1.94
N SER A 65 -17.11 1.23 1.78
CA SER A 65 -16.70 0.34 2.85
C SER A 65 -15.18 0.19 2.91
N ILE A 66 -14.63 -0.09 4.09
CA ILE A 66 -13.19 -0.35 4.28
C ILE A 66 -13.00 -1.84 4.53
N MET A 67 -12.26 -2.50 3.65
CA MET A 67 -11.84 -3.89 3.79
C MET A 67 -10.61 -3.96 4.70
N VAL A 68 -10.56 -4.97 5.58
CA VAL A 68 -9.52 -5.13 6.60
C VAL A 68 -9.07 -6.59 6.64
N GLY A 69 -7.78 -6.85 6.40
CA GLY A 69 -7.21 -8.19 6.48
C GLY A 69 -6.82 -8.54 7.92
N VAL A 70 -7.63 -9.37 8.59
CA VAL A 70 -7.45 -9.70 10.01
C VAL A 70 -6.84 -11.09 10.17
N ASN A 71 -5.74 -11.15 10.90
CA ASN A 71 -4.99 -12.36 11.26
C ASN A 71 -5.29 -12.71 12.72
N GLY A 72 -6.43 -13.37 12.93
CA GLY A 72 -6.87 -13.80 14.25
C GLY A 72 -6.35 -15.19 14.62
N ALA A 73 -6.41 -15.52 15.91
CA ALA A 73 -6.04 -16.86 16.40
C ALA A 73 -6.91 -17.98 15.81
N GLU A 74 -8.15 -17.68 15.42
CA GLU A 74 -9.11 -18.64 14.87
C GLU A 74 -9.04 -18.76 13.33
N GLY A 75 -8.27 -17.89 12.67
CA GLY A 75 -8.13 -17.90 11.22
C GLY A 75 -7.88 -16.52 10.62
N ARG A 76 -7.79 -16.50 9.29
CA ARG A 76 -7.56 -15.29 8.50
C ARG A 76 -8.87 -14.85 7.87
N THR A 77 -9.31 -13.64 8.17
CA THR A 77 -10.59 -13.09 7.72
C THR A 77 -10.39 -11.79 6.96
N LEU A 78 -11.17 -11.62 5.90
CA LEU A 78 -11.39 -10.32 5.31
C LEU A 78 -12.64 -9.74 5.96
N GLU A 79 -12.47 -8.73 6.80
CA GLU A 79 -13.55 -7.99 7.45
C GLU A 79 -13.86 -6.70 6.70
N VAL A 80 -15.03 -6.14 6.95
CA VAL A 80 -15.50 -4.92 6.30
C VAL A 80 -16.14 -4.00 7.31
N ILE A 81 -15.66 -2.75 7.37
CA ILE A 81 -16.30 -1.63 8.04
C ILE A 81 -17.28 -0.99 7.06
N LYS A 82 -18.57 -1.00 7.38
CA LYS A 82 -19.62 -0.37 6.56
C LYS A 82 -20.74 0.18 7.43
N ASN A 83 -21.13 1.43 7.19
CA ASN A 83 -22.20 2.12 7.94
C ASN A 83 -22.01 2.04 9.46
N GLY A 84 -20.78 2.18 9.93
CA GLY A 84 -20.46 2.15 11.35
C GLY A 84 -20.36 0.76 11.98
N GLN A 85 -20.49 -0.32 11.20
CA GLN A 85 -20.47 -1.70 11.68
C GLN A 85 -19.37 -2.51 11.03
N VAL A 86 -18.79 -3.43 11.80
CA VAL A 86 -17.82 -4.42 11.31
C VAL A 86 -18.57 -5.73 11.02
N SER A 87 -18.24 -6.37 9.89
CA SER A 87 -18.74 -7.70 9.55
C SER A 87 -17.70 -8.49 8.78
N THR A 88 -17.69 -9.82 8.95
CA THR A 88 -16.82 -10.69 8.16
C THR A 88 -17.36 -10.81 6.74
N MET A 89 -16.55 -10.46 5.76
CA MET A 89 -16.85 -10.67 4.35
C MET A 89 -16.48 -12.08 3.91
N ALA A 90 -15.29 -12.56 4.25
CA ALA A 90 -14.84 -13.92 3.93
C ALA A 90 -13.81 -14.44 4.94
N THR A 91 -13.68 -15.77 5.03
CA THR A 91 -12.56 -16.44 5.69
C THR A 91 -11.66 -17.03 4.62
N VAL A 92 -10.36 -16.72 4.64
CA VAL A 92 -9.38 -17.20 3.66
C VAL A 92 -8.53 -18.26 4.34
N ASN A 93 -8.65 -19.52 3.92
CA ASN A 93 -7.83 -20.59 4.49
C ASN A 93 -6.44 -20.56 3.84
N THR A 94 -5.55 -19.80 4.45
CA THR A 94 -4.12 -19.75 4.18
C THR A 94 -3.34 -20.24 5.42
N SER A 95 -2.19 -20.87 5.19
CA SER A 95 -1.25 -21.30 6.23
C SER A 95 -0.59 -20.10 6.91
N THR A 96 -0.34 -19.05 6.15
CA THR A 96 0.31 -17.80 6.57
C THR A 96 -0.68 -16.64 6.64
N ASP A 97 -0.23 -15.51 7.20
CA ASP A 97 -1.05 -14.32 7.43
C ASP A 97 -1.44 -13.62 6.13
N ILE A 98 -2.62 -12.99 6.12
CA ILE A 98 -2.99 -12.00 5.11
C ILE A 98 -2.08 -10.79 5.32
N GLN A 99 -1.34 -10.40 4.29
CA GLN A 99 -0.50 -9.21 4.32
C GLN A 99 -1.17 -8.06 3.57
N GLY A 100 -1.46 -8.23 2.28
CA GLY A 100 -2.02 -7.18 1.44
C GLY A 100 -3.48 -7.39 1.08
N VAL A 101 -4.21 -6.29 0.90
CA VAL A 101 -5.62 -6.24 0.48
C VAL A 101 -5.79 -5.16 -0.59
N ALA A 102 -6.34 -5.53 -1.75
CA ALA A 102 -6.74 -4.57 -2.78
C ALA A 102 -8.20 -4.76 -3.16
N SER A 103 -9.03 -3.73 -2.96
CA SER A 103 -10.39 -3.74 -3.47
C SER A 103 -10.39 -3.71 -5.00
N ILE A 104 -11.09 -4.67 -5.61
CA ILE A 104 -11.35 -4.71 -7.07
C ILE A 104 -12.84 -4.50 -7.37
N GLY A 105 -13.54 -3.84 -6.45
CA GLY A 105 -14.97 -3.58 -6.50
C GLY A 105 -15.68 -3.92 -5.19
N SER A 106 -16.95 -3.52 -5.08
CA SER A 106 -17.76 -3.80 -3.89
C SER A 106 -17.90 -5.31 -3.69
N GLY A 107 -17.47 -5.82 -2.52
CA GLY A 107 -17.50 -7.24 -2.21
C GLY A 107 -16.52 -8.11 -3.02
N ASN A 108 -15.50 -7.50 -3.63
CA ASN A 108 -14.47 -8.20 -4.39
C ASN A 108 -13.07 -7.65 -4.03
N ALA A 109 -12.13 -8.54 -3.77
CA ALA A 109 -10.76 -8.16 -3.41
C ALA A 109 -9.73 -9.12 -4.01
N PHE A 110 -8.53 -8.60 -4.26
CA PHE A 110 -7.32 -9.39 -4.20
C PHE A 110 -6.75 -9.37 -2.77
N VAL A 111 -6.18 -10.49 -2.36
CA VAL A 111 -5.56 -10.65 -1.03
C VAL A 111 -4.27 -11.43 -1.20
N THR A 112 -3.17 -10.97 -0.63
CA THR A 112 -1.91 -11.74 -0.57
C THR A 112 -1.75 -12.41 0.78
N SER A 113 -1.19 -13.61 0.78
CA SER A 113 -0.69 -14.24 2.00
C SER A 113 0.82 -14.11 2.10
N ALA A 114 1.34 -14.01 3.32
CA ALA A 114 2.77 -13.96 3.59
C ALA A 114 3.50 -15.20 3.06
N GLY A 115 4.81 -15.05 2.87
CA GLY A 115 5.69 -16.17 2.55
C GLY A 115 6.23 -16.88 3.79
N SER A 116 7.06 -17.88 3.55
CA SER A 116 7.80 -18.64 4.55
C SER A 116 9.18 -18.99 4.00
N ASP A 117 10.11 -19.41 4.87
CA ASP A 117 11.49 -19.74 4.49
C ASP A 117 11.52 -20.66 3.26
N LEU A 118 12.41 -20.37 2.31
CA LEU A 118 12.56 -21.05 1.01
C LEU A 118 11.35 -20.91 0.08
N ALA A 119 10.54 -19.87 0.29
CA ALA A 119 9.31 -19.62 -0.46
C ALA A 119 8.41 -20.87 -0.53
N LEU A 120 8.15 -21.48 0.63
CA LEU A 120 7.26 -22.66 0.70
C LEU A 120 5.78 -22.30 0.58
N ASP A 121 5.40 -21.12 1.08
CA ASP A 121 4.04 -20.56 1.05
C ASP A 121 4.07 -19.14 0.46
N GLY A 122 2.89 -18.57 0.21
CA GLY A 122 2.73 -17.21 -0.35
C GLY A 122 1.96 -17.25 -1.67
N ALA A 123 0.80 -16.62 -1.68
CA ALA A 123 -0.11 -16.70 -2.80
C ALA A 123 -0.96 -15.44 -2.96
N LEU A 124 -1.45 -15.25 -4.17
CA LEU A 124 -2.49 -14.28 -4.48
C LEU A 124 -3.85 -15.00 -4.49
N TYR A 125 -4.79 -14.50 -3.70
CA TYR A 125 -6.17 -14.95 -3.65
C TYR A 125 -7.10 -13.91 -4.25
N LYS A 126 -8.18 -14.37 -4.88
CA LYS A 126 -9.34 -13.54 -5.22
C LYS A 126 -10.49 -13.89 -4.31
N VAL A 127 -10.99 -12.89 -3.59
CA VAL A 127 -12.20 -12.97 -2.78
C VAL A 127 -13.34 -12.33 -3.56
N SER A 128 -14.49 -13.00 -3.60
CA SER A 128 -15.69 -12.54 -4.31
C SER A 128 -16.94 -13.07 -3.61
N ASN A 129 -17.81 -12.17 -3.17
CA ASN A 129 -19.11 -12.50 -2.58
C ASN A 129 -19.04 -13.57 -1.47
N GLY A 130 -18.07 -13.41 -0.56
CA GLY A 130 -17.86 -14.31 0.58
C GLY A 130 -17.20 -15.64 0.29
N THR A 131 -16.80 -15.88 -0.96
CA THR A 131 -15.96 -17.02 -1.35
C THR A 131 -14.57 -16.55 -1.73
N TYR A 132 -13.59 -17.46 -1.70
CA TYR A 132 -12.24 -17.18 -2.13
C TYR A 132 -11.69 -18.30 -3.00
N ARG A 133 -10.71 -17.98 -3.83
CA ARG A 133 -9.89 -18.95 -4.57
C ARG A 133 -8.46 -18.44 -4.68
N MET A 134 -7.50 -19.35 -4.71
CA MET A 134 -6.14 -19.01 -5.15
C MET A 134 -6.17 -18.64 -6.63
N VAL A 135 -5.42 -17.61 -7.00
CA VAL A 135 -5.26 -17.10 -8.36
C VAL A 135 -3.87 -17.42 -8.86
N ALA A 136 -2.86 -17.13 -8.06
CA ALA A 136 -1.46 -17.30 -8.39
C ALA A 136 -0.69 -17.86 -7.18
N ASP A 137 0.22 -18.80 -7.45
CA ASP A 137 1.15 -19.36 -6.49
C ASP A 137 2.47 -18.59 -6.60
N LEU A 138 2.59 -17.55 -5.77
CA LEU A 138 3.73 -16.61 -5.81
C LEU A 138 4.99 -17.29 -5.29
N ALA A 139 4.84 -18.18 -4.31
CA ALA A 139 5.95 -18.98 -3.77
C ALA A 139 6.53 -19.95 -4.81
N ALA A 140 5.68 -20.59 -5.62
CA ALA A 140 6.14 -21.41 -6.74
C ALA A 140 6.81 -20.56 -7.82
N PHE A 141 6.33 -19.35 -8.10
CA PHE A 141 7.02 -18.44 -9.01
C PHE A 141 8.43 -18.12 -8.50
N GLU A 142 8.55 -17.72 -7.23
CA GLU A 142 9.82 -17.36 -6.62
C GLU A 142 10.82 -18.53 -6.67
N ARG A 143 10.41 -19.73 -6.23
CA ARG A 143 11.29 -20.91 -6.27
C ARG A 143 11.78 -21.29 -7.66
N ASN A 144 11.01 -20.98 -8.70
CA ASN A 144 11.35 -21.33 -10.07
C ASN A 144 12.20 -20.25 -10.77
N ASN A 145 12.17 -19.01 -10.29
CA ASN A 145 12.72 -17.87 -11.02
C ASN A 145 13.71 -17.02 -10.20
N ASP A 146 13.46 -16.82 -8.90
CA ASP A 146 14.27 -16.05 -7.94
C ASP A 146 14.88 -14.79 -8.57
N PRO A 147 14.06 -13.78 -8.90
CA PRO A 147 14.43 -12.85 -9.95
C PRO A 147 15.60 -11.92 -9.63
N ASP A 148 15.76 -11.53 -8.37
CA ASP A 148 16.86 -10.68 -7.90
C ASP A 148 18.22 -11.41 -7.87
N ALA A 149 18.21 -12.75 -7.87
CA ALA A 149 19.39 -13.60 -8.00
C ALA A 149 19.72 -13.93 -9.47
N PHE A 150 18.72 -14.21 -10.32
CA PHE A 150 18.98 -14.78 -11.65
C PHE A 150 18.64 -13.87 -12.85
N PHE A 151 17.93 -12.77 -12.64
CA PHE A 151 17.60 -11.81 -13.70
C PHE A 151 18.19 -10.41 -13.42
N GLY A 152 17.97 -9.48 -14.34
CA GLY A 152 18.50 -8.13 -14.24
C GLY A 152 20.02 -8.10 -14.15
N ILE A 153 20.54 -7.42 -13.11
CA ILE A 153 21.98 -7.32 -12.85
C ILE A 153 22.52 -8.42 -11.92
N GLN A 154 21.65 -9.34 -11.45
CA GLN A 154 22.03 -10.51 -10.62
C GLN A 154 22.86 -10.10 -9.39
N TRP A 155 22.37 -9.10 -8.65
CA TRP A 155 23.13 -8.51 -7.55
C TRP A 155 23.11 -9.38 -6.28
N LYS A 156 22.22 -10.38 -6.19
CA LYS A 156 22.06 -11.22 -5.01
C LYS A 156 22.63 -12.62 -5.23
N ASP A 157 23.42 -13.10 -4.27
CA ASP A 157 23.77 -14.52 -4.14
C ASP A 157 22.82 -15.19 -3.14
N GLN A 158 22.32 -16.39 -3.44
CA GLN A 158 21.39 -17.11 -2.56
C GLN A 158 21.97 -17.44 -1.18
N LEU A 159 23.30 -17.51 -1.03
CA LEU A 159 23.94 -17.69 0.28
C LEU A 159 23.70 -16.49 1.21
N CYS A 160 23.39 -15.32 0.66
CA CYS A 160 23.08 -14.12 1.42
C CYS A 160 21.75 -14.17 2.18
N GLU A 161 20.91 -15.17 1.88
CA GLU A 161 19.65 -15.43 2.59
C GLU A 161 19.83 -16.29 3.85
N ALA A 162 21.01 -16.92 4.03
CA ALA A 162 21.29 -17.78 5.18
C ALA A 162 21.60 -17.01 6.48
N ILE A 163 20.78 -16.01 6.80
CA ILE A 163 20.89 -15.14 7.97
C ILE A 163 19.52 -14.94 8.63
N ASP A 164 19.50 -14.47 9.88
CA ASP A 164 18.27 -14.13 10.62
C ASP A 164 17.24 -15.28 10.76
N GLY A 165 17.69 -16.52 10.66
CA GLY A 165 16.85 -17.71 10.79
C GLY A 165 16.28 -18.22 9.46
N PHE A 166 16.71 -17.67 8.34
CA PHE A 166 16.38 -18.14 7.00
C PHE A 166 17.47 -19.06 6.43
N SER A 167 17.08 -19.86 5.45
CA SER A 167 17.95 -20.77 4.72
C SER A 167 18.42 -20.15 3.41
N ALA A 168 19.61 -20.52 2.94
CA ALA A 168 20.09 -20.13 1.62
C ALA A 168 19.12 -20.64 0.53
N GLY A 169 18.66 -19.74 -0.33
CA GLY A 169 17.73 -20.06 -1.41
C GLY A 169 16.71 -18.95 -1.68
N PRO A 170 15.73 -19.21 -2.57
CA PRO A 170 14.70 -18.24 -2.93
C PRO A 170 13.83 -17.87 -1.72
N GLN A 171 13.47 -16.60 -1.56
CA GLN A 171 12.65 -16.12 -0.45
C GLN A 171 11.52 -15.24 -0.98
N ASN A 172 10.32 -15.38 -0.41
CA ASN A 172 9.19 -14.51 -0.72
C ASN A 172 8.50 -14.01 0.55
N ASN A 173 7.85 -12.88 0.44
CA ASN A 173 6.86 -12.37 1.36
C ASN A 173 5.96 -11.35 0.64
N PRO A 174 4.92 -11.82 -0.10
CA PRO A 174 3.97 -10.96 -0.81
C PRO A 174 3.23 -9.99 0.12
N TYR A 175 3.78 -8.79 0.31
CA TYR A 175 3.41 -7.90 1.42
C TYR A 175 2.25 -6.96 1.08
N LYS A 176 2.32 -6.29 -0.08
CA LYS A 176 1.27 -5.37 -0.54
C LYS A 176 0.75 -5.82 -1.90
N VAL A 177 -0.53 -5.56 -2.16
CA VAL A 177 -1.12 -5.70 -3.49
C VAL A 177 -1.87 -4.43 -3.86
N ALA A 178 -1.70 -4.00 -5.11
CA ALA A 178 -2.55 -3.03 -5.78
C ALA A 178 -3.12 -3.66 -7.05
N SER A 179 -4.10 -3.02 -7.68
CA SER A 179 -4.69 -3.55 -8.91
C SER A 179 -5.14 -2.47 -9.86
N SER A 180 -4.87 -2.67 -11.15
CA SER A 180 -5.49 -1.93 -12.25
C SER A 180 -6.15 -2.92 -13.21
N GLY A 181 -7.44 -2.74 -13.45
CA GLY A 181 -8.25 -3.62 -14.28
C GLY A 181 -8.25 -5.08 -13.81
N ASN A 182 -7.61 -5.97 -14.59
CA ASN A 182 -7.52 -7.41 -14.31
C ASN A 182 -6.14 -7.86 -13.83
N THR A 183 -5.25 -6.91 -13.57
CA THR A 183 -3.87 -7.16 -13.15
C THR A 183 -3.72 -6.80 -11.68
N ALA A 184 -3.15 -7.70 -10.91
CA ALA A 184 -2.64 -7.43 -9.57
C ALA A 184 -1.15 -7.12 -9.65
N TYR A 185 -0.70 -6.11 -8.94
CA TYR A 185 0.71 -5.78 -8.74
C TYR A 185 1.05 -6.05 -7.29
N ILE A 186 2.10 -6.82 -7.05
CA ILE A 186 2.40 -7.39 -5.73
C ILE A 186 3.81 -6.98 -5.35
N ALA A 187 3.96 -6.19 -4.29
CA ALA A 187 5.26 -5.94 -3.69
C ALA A 187 5.66 -7.16 -2.87
N ASP A 188 6.68 -7.88 -3.33
CA ASP A 188 7.23 -9.05 -2.66
C ASP A 188 8.44 -8.64 -1.81
N ALA A 189 8.21 -8.52 -0.51
CA ALA A 189 9.15 -7.96 0.44
C ALA A 189 10.46 -8.75 0.51
N ALA A 190 10.40 -10.08 0.55
CA ALA A 190 11.60 -10.91 0.67
C ALA A 190 12.19 -11.29 -0.70
N GLY A 191 11.38 -11.27 -1.77
CA GLY A 191 11.88 -11.51 -3.13
C GLY A 191 12.50 -10.28 -3.80
N ASN A 192 12.57 -9.14 -3.10
CA ASN A 192 13.05 -7.84 -3.61
C ASN A 192 12.49 -7.44 -4.98
N THR A 193 11.25 -7.83 -5.24
CA THR A 193 10.61 -7.69 -6.54
C THR A 193 9.21 -7.12 -6.41
N VAL A 194 8.73 -6.52 -7.50
CA VAL A 194 7.30 -6.33 -7.71
C VAL A 194 6.87 -7.28 -8.81
N LEU A 195 5.86 -8.10 -8.52
CA LEU A 195 5.28 -9.05 -9.46
C LEU A 195 4.02 -8.45 -10.09
N SER A 196 3.73 -8.83 -11.32
CA SER A 196 2.43 -8.65 -11.95
C SER A 196 1.76 -10.01 -12.10
N SER A 197 0.47 -10.09 -11.79
CA SER A 197 -0.32 -11.30 -11.97
C SER A 197 -1.64 -10.99 -12.64
N SER A 198 -1.97 -11.74 -13.69
CA SER A 198 -3.30 -11.73 -14.27
C SER A 198 -4.31 -12.34 -13.29
N ASN A 199 -5.60 -12.00 -13.43
CA ASN A 199 -6.67 -12.63 -12.66
C ASN A 199 -6.88 -14.14 -12.95
N LYS A 200 -6.11 -14.70 -13.90
CA LYS A 200 -6.04 -16.12 -14.26
C LYS A 200 -4.80 -16.83 -13.71
N GLY A 201 -3.85 -16.10 -13.12
CA GLY A 201 -2.65 -16.66 -12.50
C GLY A 201 -1.41 -16.66 -13.39
N ASP A 202 -1.40 -15.89 -14.48
CA ASP A 202 -0.16 -15.68 -15.24
C ASP A 202 0.68 -14.65 -14.48
N ILE A 203 1.89 -15.06 -14.05
CA ILE A 203 2.79 -14.26 -13.21
C ILE A 203 4.01 -13.87 -14.03
N ASP A 204 4.44 -12.61 -13.91
CA ASP A 204 5.73 -12.12 -14.38
C ASP A 204 6.28 -11.08 -13.38
N TRP A 205 7.59 -10.86 -13.37
CA TRP A 205 8.18 -9.80 -12.54
C TRP A 205 8.07 -8.45 -13.27
N LEU A 206 7.42 -7.48 -12.65
CA LEU A 206 7.36 -6.11 -13.14
C LEU A 206 8.70 -5.41 -12.92
N ALA A 207 9.25 -5.54 -11.71
CA ALA A 207 10.47 -4.85 -11.31
C ALA A 207 11.32 -5.67 -10.34
N ILE A 208 12.63 -5.49 -10.44
CA ILE A 208 13.62 -5.92 -9.44
C ILE A 208 14.17 -4.66 -8.79
N LEU A 209 14.09 -4.58 -7.47
CA LEU A 209 14.71 -3.49 -6.72
C LEU A 209 16.17 -3.83 -6.46
N THR A 210 17.03 -2.81 -6.43
CA THR A 210 18.46 -2.98 -6.15
C THR A 210 18.84 -2.36 -4.81
N PRO A 211 19.93 -2.81 -4.15
CA PRO A 211 20.32 -2.31 -2.85
C PRO A 211 20.45 -0.78 -2.77
N PRO A 212 20.24 -0.18 -1.59
CA PRO A 212 20.62 1.21 -1.36
C PRO A 212 22.13 1.40 -1.52
N ILE A 213 22.54 2.62 -1.87
CA ILE A 213 23.94 2.99 -2.10
C ILE A 213 24.52 3.87 -0.99
N ASP A 214 25.85 3.89 -0.91
CA ASP A 214 26.62 4.85 -0.14
C ASP A 214 26.84 6.17 -0.91
N ASP A 215 27.55 7.11 -0.28
CA ASP A 215 27.88 8.41 -0.88
C ASP A 215 28.82 8.30 -2.10
N ASN A 216 29.46 7.15 -2.30
CA ASN A 216 30.33 6.88 -3.46
C ASN A 216 29.56 6.23 -4.62
N GLY A 217 28.29 5.87 -4.43
CA GLY A 217 27.48 5.19 -5.44
C GLY A 217 27.61 3.66 -5.44
N GLU A 218 28.23 3.09 -4.41
CA GLU A 218 28.39 1.64 -4.25
C GLU A 218 27.26 1.05 -3.40
N PHE A 219 26.86 -0.18 -3.68
CA PHE A 219 25.83 -0.85 -2.88
C PHE A 219 26.29 -1.07 -1.44
N LEU A 220 25.40 -0.80 -0.49
CA LEU A 220 25.67 -0.98 0.93
C LEU A 220 25.77 -2.47 1.27
N ILE A 221 26.92 -2.88 1.79
CA ILE A 221 27.17 -4.25 2.23
C ILE A 221 26.63 -4.40 3.65
N ARG A 222 25.73 -5.36 3.85
CA ARG A 222 25.21 -5.72 5.16
C ARG A 222 26.18 -6.66 5.89
N TRP A 223 26.64 -7.68 5.20
CA TRP A 223 27.54 -8.70 5.75
C TRP A 223 28.26 -9.45 4.63
N ASN A 224 29.16 -10.36 5.00
CA ASN A 224 29.90 -11.19 4.05
C ASN A 224 29.62 -12.67 4.28
N ALA A 225 29.24 -13.39 3.21
CA ALA A 225 29.04 -14.83 3.19
C ALA A 225 30.23 -15.56 2.54
N GLY A 226 30.13 -16.89 2.49
CA GLY A 226 31.21 -17.77 2.02
C GLY A 226 32.09 -18.28 3.17
N GLU A 227 32.91 -19.28 2.89
CA GLU A 227 33.80 -19.86 3.91
C GLU A 227 34.88 -18.87 4.36
N GLU A 228 35.31 -17.99 3.44
CA GLU A 228 36.35 -16.99 3.67
C GLU A 228 35.79 -15.55 3.75
N GLY A 229 34.48 -15.37 3.62
CA GLY A 229 33.82 -14.05 3.62
C GLY A 229 33.96 -13.32 2.28
N GLU A 230 34.06 -14.06 1.19
CA GLU A 230 34.33 -13.56 -0.16
C GLU A 230 33.08 -13.08 -0.92
N ILE A 231 31.88 -13.34 -0.39
CA ILE A 231 30.60 -12.97 -1.01
C ILE A 231 30.06 -11.74 -0.29
N ASP A 232 29.91 -10.63 -1.00
CA ASP A 232 29.26 -9.42 -0.47
C ASP A 232 27.74 -9.62 -0.45
N CYS A 233 27.16 -9.55 0.74
CA CYS A 233 25.72 -9.63 0.94
C CYS A 233 25.17 -8.25 1.27
N TYR A 234 24.44 -7.67 0.33
CA TYR A 234 23.99 -6.29 0.38
C TYR A 234 22.77 -6.10 1.30
N ALA A 235 22.58 -4.86 1.74
CA ALA A 235 21.34 -4.43 2.38
C ALA A 235 20.16 -4.64 1.42
N GLN A 236 19.09 -5.25 1.92
CA GLN A 236 17.98 -5.70 1.08
C GLN A 236 17.02 -4.52 0.79
N PRO A 237 16.67 -4.25 -0.48
CA PRO A 237 15.67 -3.25 -0.85
C PRO A 237 14.25 -3.83 -0.75
N VAL A 238 13.77 -4.00 0.48
CA VAL A 238 12.54 -4.72 0.85
C VAL A 238 11.27 -4.00 0.34
N PRO A 239 10.62 -4.42 -0.77
CA PRO A 239 9.44 -3.76 -1.32
C PRO A 239 8.22 -4.07 -0.45
N THR A 240 7.61 -3.03 0.10
CA THR A 240 6.51 -3.14 1.08
C THR A 240 5.27 -2.41 0.62
N SER A 241 5.34 -1.70 -0.50
CA SER A 241 4.23 -0.87 -0.93
C SER A 241 4.20 -0.72 -2.44
N VAL A 242 2.99 -0.66 -2.99
CA VAL A 242 2.75 -0.46 -4.41
C VAL A 242 1.44 0.31 -4.58
N ALA A 243 1.46 1.36 -5.41
CA ALA A 243 0.28 2.14 -5.75
C ALA A 243 0.28 2.48 -7.24
N ILE A 244 -0.88 2.89 -7.77
CA ILE A 244 -1.08 3.15 -9.19
C ILE A 244 -1.84 4.46 -9.34
N ASP A 245 -1.34 5.35 -10.20
CA ASP A 245 -2.03 6.61 -10.50
C ASP A 245 -3.07 6.45 -11.62
N THR A 246 -3.76 7.54 -11.96
CA THR A 246 -4.78 7.55 -13.02
C THR A 246 -4.21 7.40 -14.43
N ASP A 247 -2.90 7.58 -14.60
CA ASP A 247 -2.18 7.41 -15.87
C ASP A 247 -1.55 5.99 -15.98
N ASP A 248 -1.90 5.08 -15.06
CA ASP A 248 -1.36 3.72 -14.91
C ASP A 248 0.17 3.70 -14.65
N ASN A 249 0.77 4.79 -14.14
CA ASN A 249 2.12 4.72 -13.59
C ASN A 249 2.11 3.97 -12.26
N ILE A 250 3.17 3.21 -12.00
CA ILE A 250 3.27 2.37 -10.82
C ILE A 250 4.30 2.96 -9.88
N TYR A 251 3.91 3.14 -8.63
CA TYR A 251 4.75 3.65 -7.55
C TYR A 251 5.12 2.48 -6.65
N ILE A 252 6.37 2.42 -6.20
CA ILE A 252 6.87 1.33 -5.35
C ILE A 252 7.68 1.94 -4.23
N GLY A 253 7.33 1.65 -2.99
CA GLY A 253 8.10 2.05 -1.81
C GLY A 253 8.66 0.84 -1.06
N GLU A 254 9.78 1.05 -0.38
CA GLU A 254 10.53 -0.01 0.30
C GLU A 254 10.88 0.33 1.75
N LEU A 255 10.90 -0.68 2.61
CA LEU A 255 11.22 -0.54 4.04
C LEU A 255 12.74 -0.48 4.32
N THR A 256 13.54 -1.10 3.45
CA THR A 256 14.99 -1.32 3.59
C THR A 256 15.38 -2.20 4.78
N GLY A 257 16.11 -3.28 4.48
CA GLY A 257 16.65 -4.21 5.48
C GLY A 257 17.78 -3.60 6.33
N ALA A 258 18.21 -4.33 7.36
CA ALA A 258 19.30 -3.89 8.21
C ALA A 258 20.60 -3.63 7.42
N LEU A 259 21.38 -2.66 7.86
CA LEU A 259 22.66 -2.28 7.26
C LEU A 259 23.84 -2.99 7.94
N GLY A 260 25.02 -2.84 7.34
CA GLY A 260 26.27 -3.31 7.93
C GLY A 260 26.68 -2.50 9.16
N PRO A 261 27.55 -3.05 10.02
CA PRO A 261 28.03 -2.33 11.22
C PRO A 261 28.70 -0.99 10.92
N GLN A 262 29.28 -0.83 9.72
CA GLN A 262 29.96 0.40 9.32
C GLN A 262 29.00 1.53 8.95
N ASP A 263 27.75 1.17 8.60
CA ASP A 263 26.74 2.10 8.09
C ASP A 263 25.62 2.36 9.11
N GLY A 264 25.80 1.92 10.36
CA GLY A 264 24.91 2.25 11.46
C GLY A 264 23.79 1.26 11.77
N VAL A 265 23.79 0.05 11.17
CA VAL A 265 22.84 -1.09 11.33
C VAL A 265 21.35 -0.74 11.07
N PHE A 266 20.85 0.37 11.59
CA PHE A 266 19.49 0.85 11.41
C PHE A 266 19.38 1.61 10.07
N PRO A 267 18.46 1.22 9.17
CA PRO A 267 18.32 1.81 7.83
C PRO A 267 17.55 3.14 7.85
N ILE A 268 17.95 4.07 8.71
CA ILE A 268 17.36 5.41 8.78
C ILE A 268 17.77 6.20 7.54
N GLY A 269 16.80 6.79 6.85
CA GLY A 269 17.02 7.59 5.64
C GLY A 269 17.45 6.78 4.42
N LYS A 270 17.20 5.47 4.39
CA LYS A 270 17.59 4.57 3.28
C LYS A 270 16.43 4.07 2.43
N SER A 271 15.19 4.24 2.88
CA SER A 271 14.01 3.93 2.07
C SER A 271 13.87 4.89 0.90
N ARG A 272 13.34 4.36 -0.20
CA ARG A 272 13.15 5.06 -1.47
C ARG A 272 11.75 4.79 -2.01
N ILE A 273 11.31 5.68 -2.90
CA ILE A 273 10.12 5.48 -3.73
C ILE A 273 10.53 5.58 -5.19
N TRP A 274 10.13 4.59 -5.94
CA TRP A 274 10.34 4.49 -7.37
C TRP A 274 9.03 4.75 -8.11
N LYS A 275 9.14 5.36 -9.29
CA LYS A 275 8.04 5.49 -10.25
C LYS A 275 8.40 4.72 -11.52
N ILE A 276 7.56 3.81 -11.95
CA ILE A 276 7.64 3.11 -13.23
C ILE A 276 6.59 3.71 -14.16
N LYS A 277 6.99 4.02 -15.39
CA LYS A 277 6.06 4.55 -16.38
C LYS A 277 5.08 3.47 -16.84
N SER A 278 3.85 3.90 -17.12
CA SER A 278 2.81 3.02 -17.64
C SER A 278 3.28 2.23 -18.86
N GLY A 279 3.01 0.93 -18.86
CA GLY A 279 3.34 -0.01 -19.94
C GLY A 279 4.73 -0.65 -19.84
N GLU A 280 5.62 -0.13 -18.99
CA GLU A 280 6.94 -0.70 -18.79
C GLU A 280 6.87 -1.96 -17.91
N ASN A 281 7.68 -2.96 -18.25
CA ASN A 281 7.77 -4.23 -17.52
C ASN A 281 9.21 -4.73 -17.52
N ASN A 282 9.51 -5.65 -16.61
CA ASN A 282 10.83 -6.25 -16.45
C ASN A 282 11.94 -5.19 -16.26
N VAL A 283 11.71 -4.19 -15.41
CA VAL A 283 12.68 -3.10 -15.14
C VAL A 283 13.55 -3.39 -13.91
N VAL A 284 14.83 -3.00 -13.97
CA VAL A 284 15.74 -3.06 -12.80
C VAL A 284 15.88 -1.66 -12.24
N LEU A 285 15.37 -1.44 -11.03
CA LEU A 285 15.35 -0.15 -10.36
C LEU A 285 16.70 0.11 -9.69
N ASP A 286 17.62 0.74 -10.43
CA ASP A 286 19.01 0.98 -10.04
C ASP A 286 19.33 2.48 -9.96
N GLN A 287 19.55 2.96 -8.74
CA GLN A 287 19.81 4.38 -8.43
C GLN A 287 21.09 4.91 -9.09
N ARG A 288 22.01 4.00 -9.46
CA ARG A 288 23.29 4.34 -10.09
C ARG A 288 23.12 4.64 -11.57
N THR A 289 21.95 4.37 -12.15
CA THR A 289 21.68 4.52 -13.57
C THR A 289 20.52 5.48 -13.83
N SER A 290 20.53 6.13 -14.99
CA SER A 290 19.39 6.91 -15.46
C SER A 290 18.61 6.10 -16.49
N SER A 291 17.29 6.04 -16.33
CA SER A 291 16.38 5.35 -17.24
C SER A 291 15.28 6.30 -17.72
N GLN A 292 14.68 5.99 -18.86
CA GLN A 292 13.41 6.61 -19.27
C GLN A 292 12.21 5.78 -18.81
N ASP A 293 12.40 4.55 -18.36
CA ASP A 293 11.33 3.60 -18.07
C ASP A 293 10.87 3.70 -16.61
N TYR A 294 11.77 4.19 -15.75
CA TYR A 294 11.53 4.42 -14.33
C TYR A 294 12.34 5.62 -13.82
N GLU A 295 12.00 6.07 -12.61
CA GLU A 295 12.60 7.19 -11.90
C GLU A 295 12.70 6.86 -10.40
N LEU A 296 13.84 7.22 -9.78
CA LEU A 296 13.91 7.36 -8.33
C LEU A 296 13.21 8.67 -7.95
N LEU A 297 12.01 8.58 -7.41
CA LEU A 297 11.13 9.72 -7.19
C LEU A 297 11.43 10.43 -5.86
N ILE A 298 11.60 9.65 -4.79
CA ILE A 298 11.85 10.14 -3.43
C ILE A 298 12.90 9.24 -2.79
N ASP A 299 13.85 9.83 -2.09
CA ASP A 299 14.83 9.14 -1.24
C ASP A 299 14.91 9.79 0.15
N GLY A 300 15.73 9.24 1.04
CA GLY A 300 15.92 9.78 2.38
C GLY A 300 14.79 9.44 3.37
N LEU A 301 13.89 8.53 3.02
CA LEU A 301 12.79 8.07 3.87
C LEU A 301 13.27 6.96 4.82
N THR A 302 12.44 6.60 5.81
CA THR A 302 12.71 5.56 6.80
C THR A 302 11.53 4.60 6.92
N SER A 303 11.77 3.32 6.64
CA SER A 303 10.78 2.24 6.88
C SER A 303 9.43 2.50 6.23
N VAL A 304 9.43 2.84 4.94
CA VAL A 304 8.19 2.96 4.15
C VAL A 304 7.47 1.63 4.18
N ILE A 305 6.24 1.61 4.66
CA ILE A 305 5.44 0.37 4.84
C ILE A 305 4.18 0.37 4.00
N ASP A 306 3.72 1.55 3.56
CA ASP A 306 2.59 1.69 2.65
C ASP A 306 2.68 2.98 1.84
N ILE A 307 2.07 2.98 0.65
CA ILE A 307 1.86 4.17 -0.17
C ILE A 307 0.49 4.09 -0.84
N GLU A 308 -0.13 5.23 -1.09
CA GLU A 308 -1.45 5.31 -1.73
C GLU A 308 -1.55 6.56 -2.59
N ILE A 309 -2.25 6.48 -3.72
CA ILE A 309 -2.62 7.67 -4.50
C ILE A 309 -3.95 8.19 -3.99
N GLY A 310 -3.93 9.38 -3.41
CA GLY A 310 -5.12 10.05 -2.91
C GLY A 310 -6.08 10.47 -4.03
N PRO A 311 -7.35 10.72 -3.71
CA PRO A 311 -8.35 11.21 -4.69
C PRO A 311 -8.03 12.62 -5.22
N ASP A 312 -7.13 13.34 -4.55
CA ASP A 312 -6.57 14.63 -4.95
C ASP A 312 -5.41 14.49 -5.97
N GLY A 313 -5.00 13.26 -6.31
CA GLY A 313 -3.91 12.98 -7.22
C GLY A 313 -2.53 13.12 -6.57
N MET A 314 -2.46 13.14 -5.24
CA MET A 314 -1.20 13.21 -4.49
C MET A 314 -0.75 11.81 -4.05
N LEU A 315 0.56 11.64 -3.87
CA LEU A 315 1.15 10.43 -3.31
C LEU A 315 1.23 10.56 -1.78
N TYR A 316 0.63 9.61 -1.07
CA TYR A 316 0.73 9.49 0.38
C TYR A 316 1.70 8.36 0.73
N VAL A 317 2.57 8.62 1.69
CA VAL A 317 3.66 7.73 2.09
C VAL A 317 3.58 7.47 3.58
N VAL A 318 3.58 6.21 3.98
CA VAL A 318 3.52 5.78 5.38
C VAL A 318 4.89 5.27 5.82
N GLU A 319 5.53 5.99 6.73
CA GLU A 319 6.77 5.60 7.41
C GLU A 319 6.42 5.03 8.79
N LEU A 320 6.79 3.77 9.03
CA LEU A 320 6.34 3.01 10.20
C LEU A 320 6.79 3.59 11.54
N ASP A 321 8.06 3.99 11.62
CA ASP A 321 8.66 4.62 12.79
C ASP A 321 9.94 5.36 12.38
N GLU A 322 10.06 6.62 12.82
CA GLU A 322 11.21 7.48 12.51
C GLU A 322 12.53 6.96 13.13
N ASN A 323 12.46 6.07 14.12
CA ASN A 323 13.62 5.41 14.72
C ASN A 323 13.87 4.01 14.13
N SER A 324 13.44 3.78 12.89
CA SER A 324 13.46 2.51 12.14
C SER A 324 12.46 1.45 12.62
N TRP A 325 12.00 0.61 11.69
CA TRP A 325 11.27 -0.64 11.98
C TRP A 325 11.95 -1.53 13.05
N MET A 326 13.28 -1.45 13.19
CA MET A 326 14.01 -2.20 14.21
C MET A 326 13.65 -1.77 15.63
N SER A 327 13.09 -0.58 15.83
CA SER A 327 12.62 -0.09 17.14
C SER A 327 11.49 -0.96 17.72
N LEU A 328 10.82 -1.75 16.86
CA LEU A 328 9.78 -2.69 17.24
C LEU A 328 10.31 -4.03 17.77
N LEU A 329 11.61 -4.31 17.61
CA LEU A 329 12.23 -5.58 18.01
C LEU A 329 12.59 -5.66 19.50
N GLY A 330 12.31 -4.61 20.28
CA GLY A 330 12.61 -4.57 21.71
C GLY A 330 14.11 -4.50 22.03
N ILE A 331 14.92 -3.96 21.11
CA ILE A 331 16.36 -3.78 21.29
C ILE A 331 16.61 -2.75 22.42
N PRO A 332 17.40 -3.06 23.46
CA PRO A 332 17.68 -2.13 24.54
C PRO A 332 18.25 -0.80 24.03
N GLY A 333 17.58 0.31 24.36
CA GLY A 333 17.99 1.66 23.94
C GLY A 333 17.43 2.11 22.58
N LEU A 334 16.72 1.25 21.86
CA LEU A 334 15.98 1.59 20.66
C LEU A 334 14.48 1.43 20.94
N THR A 335 13.78 2.55 21.09
CA THR A 335 12.33 2.56 21.34
C THR A 335 11.60 3.26 20.21
N PRO A 336 10.36 2.84 19.89
CA PRO A 336 9.55 3.52 18.88
C PRO A 336 9.31 4.97 19.30
N ILE A 337 9.39 5.89 18.36
CA ILE A 337 9.15 7.33 18.58
C ILE A 337 7.95 7.87 17.80
N GLY A 338 7.32 7.00 17.01
CA GLY A 338 6.18 7.33 16.18
C GLY A 338 6.54 7.32 14.70
N GLY A 339 5.56 6.98 13.89
CA GLY A 339 5.64 7.04 12.43
C GLY A 339 5.06 8.33 11.86
N THR A 340 5.14 8.43 10.54
CA THR A 340 4.73 9.60 9.77
C THR A 340 3.90 9.19 8.57
N ILE A 341 2.90 10.00 8.24
CA ILE A 341 2.27 9.96 6.91
C ILE A 341 2.55 11.29 6.21
N SER A 342 3.32 11.21 5.13
CA SER A 342 3.73 12.35 4.31
C SER A 342 2.95 12.38 3.00
N ARG A 343 2.67 13.57 2.47
CA ARG A 343 2.00 13.84 1.19
C ARG A 343 2.97 14.53 0.24
N TYR A 344 3.02 14.03 -0.99
CA TYR A 344 3.90 14.49 -2.07
C TYR A 344 3.12 14.70 -3.36
N HIS A 345 3.56 15.65 -4.18
CA HIS A 345 3.19 15.71 -5.58
C HIS A 345 3.79 14.51 -6.34
N LEU A 346 3.19 14.13 -7.47
CA LEU A 346 3.64 12.98 -8.29
C LEU A 346 4.99 13.21 -9.01
N ASP A 347 5.60 14.37 -8.83
CA ASP A 347 6.98 14.70 -9.23
C ASP A 347 7.98 14.59 -8.06
N GLY A 348 7.55 14.08 -6.90
CA GLY A 348 8.36 13.90 -5.71
C GLY A 348 8.45 15.13 -4.81
N THR A 349 7.82 16.26 -5.17
CA THR A 349 7.84 17.47 -4.35
C THR A 349 7.02 17.26 -3.06
N PHE A 350 7.66 17.44 -1.90
CA PHE A 350 7.01 17.40 -0.59
C PHE A 350 5.96 18.50 -0.43
N ASP A 351 4.83 18.17 0.19
CA ASP A 351 3.76 19.12 0.51
C ASP A 351 3.51 19.22 2.02
N ALA A 352 3.13 18.12 2.68
CA ALA A 352 2.75 18.12 4.09
C ALA A 352 3.00 16.76 4.76
N ALA A 353 3.01 16.71 6.09
CA ALA A 353 3.12 15.47 6.84
C ALA A 353 2.38 15.52 8.18
N ILE A 354 1.91 14.37 8.64
CA ILE A 354 1.42 14.12 10.00
C ILE A 354 2.39 13.17 10.68
N THR A 355 3.01 13.63 11.77
CA THR A 355 4.04 12.89 12.51
C THR A 355 3.53 12.42 13.87
N GLY A 356 4.30 11.52 14.51
CA GLY A 356 3.98 11.02 15.86
C GLY A 356 2.80 10.04 15.88
N LEU A 357 2.49 9.42 14.74
CA LEU A 357 1.47 8.39 14.61
C LEU A 357 1.93 7.11 15.33
N SER A 358 0.98 6.38 15.90
CA SER A 358 1.27 5.20 16.71
C SER A 358 1.35 3.96 15.83
N LEU A 359 2.54 3.68 15.29
CA LEU A 359 2.80 2.54 14.41
C LEU A 359 1.81 2.49 13.23
N PRO A 360 1.78 3.53 12.37
CA PRO A 360 0.94 3.51 11.19
C PRO A 360 1.40 2.37 10.25
N GLY A 361 0.46 1.53 9.83
CA GLY A 361 0.74 0.33 9.04
C GLY A 361 0.19 0.39 7.62
N ALA A 362 -0.91 1.11 7.40
CA ALA A 362 -1.53 1.25 6.08
C ALA A 362 -2.44 2.48 6.03
N ILE A 363 -2.65 3.01 4.83
CA ILE A 363 -3.56 4.12 4.53
C ILE A 363 -4.45 3.78 3.33
N THR A 364 -5.69 4.27 3.34
CA THR A 364 -6.56 4.22 2.16
C THR A 364 -7.57 5.39 2.20
N PHE A 365 -8.18 5.71 1.06
CA PHE A 365 -9.17 6.79 0.96
C PHE A 365 -10.54 6.25 0.60
N ASP A 366 -11.55 6.57 1.40
CA ASP A 366 -12.91 6.18 1.05
C ASP A 366 -13.46 6.98 -0.14
N LYS A 367 -14.65 6.59 -0.61
CA LYS A 367 -15.31 7.21 -1.77
C LYS A 367 -15.60 8.73 -1.63
N ASN A 368 -15.54 9.28 -0.41
CA ASN A 368 -15.74 10.71 -0.15
C ASN A 368 -14.39 11.44 -0.02
N GLY A 369 -13.27 10.72 -0.14
CA GLY A 369 -11.91 11.21 0.02
C GLY A 369 -11.45 11.35 1.47
N GLN A 370 -12.16 10.74 2.43
CA GLN A 370 -11.66 10.67 3.80
C GLN A 370 -10.52 9.66 3.89
N ALA A 371 -9.39 10.06 4.48
CA ALA A 371 -8.30 9.14 4.78
C ALA A 371 -8.66 8.22 5.96
N TRP A 372 -8.31 6.95 5.82
CA TRP A 372 -8.40 5.92 6.85
C TRP A 372 -7.01 5.38 7.09
N VAL A 373 -6.63 5.22 8.36
CA VAL A 373 -5.31 4.75 8.77
C VAL A 373 -5.45 3.52 9.67
N LEU A 374 -4.58 2.55 9.43
CA LEU A 374 -4.29 1.44 10.32
C LEU A 374 -3.16 1.83 11.26
N GLU A 375 -3.37 1.69 12.57
CA GLU A 375 -2.38 1.94 13.61
C GLU A 375 -2.30 0.74 14.56
N ASN A 376 -1.14 0.56 15.19
CA ASN A 376 -0.89 -0.47 16.22
C ASN A 376 -1.28 -1.90 15.78
N LEU A 377 -1.19 -2.19 14.47
CA LEU A 377 -1.49 -3.49 13.86
C LEU A 377 -2.92 -4.01 14.15
N SER A 378 -3.86 -3.19 14.61
CA SER A 378 -5.17 -3.70 15.06
C SER A 378 -6.28 -2.65 15.13
N SER A 379 -5.94 -1.38 14.90
CA SER A 379 -6.87 -0.27 15.05
C SER A 379 -6.99 0.50 13.74
N VAL A 380 -8.20 0.58 13.19
CA VAL A 380 -8.50 1.34 11.98
C VAL A 380 -9.36 2.54 12.33
N ARG A 381 -8.96 3.74 11.93
CA ARG A 381 -9.73 4.98 12.17
C ARG A 381 -9.65 5.92 11.00
N MET A 382 -10.57 6.87 10.95
CA MET A 382 -10.42 8.02 10.06
C MET A 382 -9.29 8.93 10.56
N LEU A 383 -8.55 9.47 9.61
CA LEU A 383 -7.50 10.45 9.79
C LEU A 383 -7.91 11.74 9.08
N ASP A 384 -7.98 12.84 9.81
CA ASP A 384 -8.17 14.15 9.21
C ASP A 384 -6.82 14.65 8.72
N PHE A 385 -6.58 14.52 7.41
CA PHE A 385 -5.34 14.97 6.78
C PHE A 385 -5.35 16.47 6.46
N ASP A 386 -6.54 17.05 6.29
CA ASP A 386 -6.75 18.47 5.99
C ASP A 386 -7.62 19.14 7.07
N VAL A 387 -7.03 19.97 7.95
CA VAL A 387 -7.63 21.23 8.44
C VAL A 387 -6.50 22.15 8.95
N GLU A 388 -6.07 23.13 8.15
CA GLU A 388 -5.37 24.37 8.57
C GLU A 388 -4.47 24.29 9.83
N ALA A 389 -3.40 23.47 9.82
CA ALA A 389 -2.47 23.42 10.95
C ALA A 389 -1.01 23.23 10.49
N LEU A 390 -0.44 24.29 9.91
CA LEU A 390 0.92 24.73 10.19
C LEU A 390 0.94 26.25 10.39
#